data_AF-A0AAP8LA86-F1
#
_entry.id   AF-A0AAP8LA86-F1
#
_cell.length_a   1.000
_cell.length_b   1.000
_cell.length_c   1.000
_cell.angle_alpha   90.00
_cell.angle_beta   90.00
_cell.angle_gamma   90.00
#
_symmetry.space_group_name_H-M   'P 1'
#
loop_
_entity.id
_entity.type
_entity.pdbx_description
1 polymer ?
#
loop_
_entity_poly.entity_id
_entity_poly.type
_entity_poly.pdbx_seq_one_letter_code
_entity_poly.pdbx_strand_id
1 'polypeptide(L)'
;TMMDNTWANPLGFQPLAHGVDFSVEAATKFFGGHSDVLMGSISMNDAGHYAVLRETQSILGQQVSPDDCFLVLRGLETLALRLRAQSDATLRVAEWLQSQP
;
A
#
# COMPACT_ATOMS: atom_id res chain seq x y z
N THR A 1 10.25 7.87 12.21
CA THR A 1 8.92 8.32 11.78
C THR A 1 8.29 7.28 10.88
N MET A 2 6.96 7.19 10.88
CA MET A 2 6.22 6.19 10.09
C MET A 2 5.09 6.90 9.37
N MET A 3 4.82 6.47 8.13
CA MET A 3 3.71 6.96 7.33
C MET A 3 2.89 5.80 6.79
N ASP A 4 1.60 5.81 7.08
CA ASP A 4 0.64 5.01 6.32
C ASP A 4 0.43 5.67 4.96
N ASN A 5 0.92 5.00 3.93
CA ASN A 5 0.93 5.48 2.56
C ASN A 5 -0.16 4.80 1.70
N THR A 6 -1.10 4.07 2.31
CA THR A 6 -2.11 3.25 1.62
C THR A 6 -2.85 3.99 0.51
N TRP A 7 -3.20 5.26 0.72
CA TRP A 7 -3.96 6.05 -0.27
C TRP A 7 -3.10 6.56 -1.42
N ALA A 8 -1.96 7.16 -1.11
CA ALA A 8 -1.08 7.72 -2.14
C ALA A 8 -0.34 6.60 -2.89
N ASN A 9 0.03 5.53 -2.18
CA ASN A 9 0.87 4.42 -2.59
C ASN A 9 2.20 4.87 -3.25
N PRO A 10 3.14 3.97 -3.60
CA PRO A 10 4.44 4.38 -4.13
C PRO A 10 4.39 5.12 -5.48
N LEU A 11 3.24 5.08 -6.19
CA LEU A 11 3.05 5.80 -7.44
C LEU A 11 2.62 7.26 -7.23
N GLY A 12 1.96 7.58 -6.11
CA GLY A 12 1.53 8.94 -5.78
C GLY A 12 2.51 9.68 -4.87
N PHE A 13 3.13 8.96 -3.92
CA PHE A 13 4.12 9.53 -3.00
C PHE A 13 5.12 8.47 -2.54
N GLN A 14 6.39 8.85 -2.39
CA GLN A 14 7.47 7.93 -1.99
C GLN A 14 8.05 8.34 -0.62
N PRO A 15 7.42 7.95 0.52
CA PRO A 15 7.80 8.45 1.85
C PRO A 15 9.29 8.29 2.18
N LEU A 16 9.88 7.16 1.79
CA LEU A 16 11.29 6.86 2.06
C LEU A 16 12.25 7.83 1.36
N ALA A 17 11.88 8.37 0.21
CA ALA A 17 12.66 9.40 -0.49
C ALA A 17 12.56 10.77 0.19
N HIS A 18 11.59 10.94 1.10
CA HIS A 18 11.34 12.18 1.85
C HIS A 18 11.75 12.07 3.33
N GLY A 19 12.60 11.11 3.68
CA GLY A 19 13.15 10.97 5.03
C GLY A 19 12.21 10.33 6.06
N VAL A 20 11.13 9.68 5.61
CA VAL A 20 10.32 8.82 6.49
C VAL A 20 11.04 7.50 6.68
N ASP A 21 11.14 7.01 7.93
CA ASP A 21 11.86 5.76 8.21
C ASP A 21 11.09 4.51 7.75
N PHE A 22 9.76 4.52 7.86
CA PHE A 22 8.87 3.41 7.49
C PHE A 22 7.71 3.87 6.61
N SER A 23 7.56 3.26 5.44
CA SER A 23 6.37 3.37 4.60
C SER A 23 5.49 2.15 4.80
N VAL A 24 4.29 2.35 5.34
CA VAL A 24 3.32 1.29 5.65
C VAL A 24 2.20 1.30 4.62
N GLU A 25 1.82 0.13 4.15
CA GLU A 25 0.78 -0.04 3.13
C GLU A 25 -0.19 -1.12 3.59
N ALA A 26 -1.49 -0.81 3.65
CA ALA A 26 -2.52 -1.83 3.71
C ALA A 26 -2.67 -2.44 2.31
N ALA A 27 -1.88 -3.49 2.03
CA ALA A 27 -1.88 -4.19 0.76
C ALA A 27 -3.28 -4.78 0.40
N THR A 28 -4.15 -4.97 1.37
CA THR A 28 -5.60 -5.19 1.20
C THR A 28 -6.27 -4.22 0.21
N LYS A 29 -5.76 -3.00 0.07
CA LYS A 29 -6.35 -1.92 -0.75
C LYS A 29 -5.82 -1.96 -2.17
N PHE A 30 -4.99 -0.99 -2.56
CA PHE A 30 -4.62 -0.82 -3.98
C PHE A 30 -3.68 -1.92 -4.49
N PHE A 31 -2.78 -2.44 -3.65
CA PHE A 31 -1.82 -3.48 -4.05
C PHE A 31 -2.54 -4.77 -4.44
N GLY A 32 -3.35 -5.33 -3.53
CA GLY A 32 -4.23 -6.46 -3.81
C GLY A 32 -5.25 -6.09 -4.88
N GLY A 33 -5.98 -4.98 -4.71
CA GLY A 33 -6.77 -4.34 -5.76
C GLY A 33 -8.05 -5.08 -6.19
N HIS A 34 -8.27 -6.29 -5.69
CA HIS A 34 -9.35 -7.20 -6.11
C HIS A 34 -10.30 -7.59 -4.97
N SER A 35 -10.15 -6.97 -3.79
CA SER A 35 -11.00 -7.19 -2.61
C SER A 35 -11.08 -8.66 -2.15
N ASP A 36 -10.01 -9.44 -2.38
CA ASP A 36 -9.93 -10.88 -2.15
C ASP A 36 -8.81 -11.29 -1.17
N VAL A 37 -8.04 -10.33 -0.63
CA VAL A 37 -6.87 -10.59 0.22
C VAL A 37 -6.75 -9.58 1.36
N LEU A 38 -6.33 -10.05 2.54
CA LEU A 38 -5.98 -9.21 3.70
C LEU A 38 -4.47 -9.28 3.94
N MET A 39 -3.74 -8.20 3.67
CA MET A 39 -2.29 -8.14 3.82
C MET A 39 -1.81 -6.73 4.17
N GLY A 40 -0.74 -6.65 4.96
CA GLY A 40 0.00 -5.42 5.21
C GLY A 40 1.42 -5.51 4.66
N SER A 41 2.03 -4.38 4.35
CA SER A 41 3.44 -4.26 3.97
C SER A 41 4.09 -3.09 4.69
N ILE A 42 5.37 -3.24 5.04
CA ILE A 42 6.20 -2.19 5.63
C ILE A 42 7.52 -2.19 4.86
N SER A 43 7.86 -1.03 4.29
CA SER A 43 9.12 -0.80 3.58
C SER A 43 10.00 0.18 4.36
N MET A 44 11.31 -0.06 4.38
CA MET A 44 12.30 0.78 5.05
C MET A 44 13.65 0.67 4.33
N ASN A 45 14.51 1.69 4.46
CA ASN A 45 15.87 1.68 3.90
C ASN A 45 16.94 1.25 4.92
N ASP A 46 16.67 1.44 6.21
CA ASP A 46 17.64 1.17 7.28
C ASP A 46 17.61 -0.31 7.69
N ALA A 47 18.79 -0.94 7.69
CA ALA A 47 18.93 -2.37 8.03
C ALA A 47 18.70 -2.66 9.52
N GLY A 48 18.99 -1.70 10.40
CA GLY A 48 18.72 -1.81 11.83
C GLY A 48 17.21 -1.80 12.12
N HIS A 49 16.47 -0.90 11.47
CA HIS A 49 15.01 -0.87 11.49
C HIS A 49 14.42 -2.19 10.99
N TYR A 50 14.94 -2.73 9.88
CA TYR A 50 14.51 -4.04 9.37
C TYR A 50 14.74 -5.16 10.39
N ALA A 51 15.92 -5.21 11.02
CA ALA A 51 16.24 -6.27 11.98
C ALA A 51 15.28 -6.28 13.17
N VAL A 52 15.00 -5.10 13.76
CA VAL A 52 14.05 -4.96 14.88
C VAL A 52 12.64 -5.35 14.46
N LEU A 53 12.19 -4.90 13.28
CA LEU A 53 10.87 -5.24 12.76
C LEU A 53 10.74 -6.74 12.49
N ARG A 54 11.77 -7.36 11.93
CA ARG A 54 11.80 -8.80 11.62
C ARG A 54 11.74 -9.65 12.88
N GLU A 55 12.49 -9.29 13.92
CA GLU A 55 12.43 -9.95 15.22
C GLU A 55 11.02 -9.83 15.82
N THR A 56 10.46 -8.61 15.85
CA THR A 56 9.10 -8.36 16.34
C THR A 56 8.05 -9.17 15.58
N GLN A 57 8.14 -9.19 14.26
CA GLN A 57 7.24 -9.96 13.38
C GLN A 57 7.32 -11.46 13.67
N SER A 58 8.52 -11.98 13.93
CA SER A 58 8.73 -13.38 14.31
C SER A 58 8.14 -13.71 15.68
N ILE A 59 8.31 -12.82 16.68
CA ILE A 59 7.80 -13.02 18.05
C ILE A 59 6.26 -12.98 18.06
N LEU A 60 5.67 -12.02 17.35
CA LEU A 60 4.21 -11.85 17.30
C LEU A 60 3.53 -12.86 16.37
N GLY A 61 4.29 -13.57 15.53
CA GLY A 61 3.75 -14.54 14.58
C GLY A 61 2.89 -13.90 13.47
N GLN A 62 3.06 -12.59 13.22
CA GLN A 62 2.34 -11.88 12.15
C GLN A 62 2.92 -12.27 10.80
N GLN A 63 2.41 -13.36 10.22
CA GLN A 63 2.82 -13.87 8.92
C GLN A 63 1.70 -13.75 7.89
N VAL A 64 2.08 -13.89 6.62
CA VAL A 64 1.16 -13.86 5.47
C VAL A 64 1.21 -15.21 4.76
N SER A 65 0.08 -15.66 4.23
CA SER A 65 0.04 -16.86 3.41
C SER A 65 0.86 -16.65 2.13
N PRO A 66 1.61 -17.65 1.63
CA PRO A 66 2.25 -17.56 0.33
C PRO A 66 1.23 -17.35 -0.81
N ASP A 67 0.00 -17.86 -0.66
CA ASP A 67 -1.08 -17.64 -1.63
C ASP A 67 -1.52 -16.16 -1.62
N ASP A 68 -1.63 -15.54 -0.44
CA ASP A 68 -1.94 -14.11 -0.31
C ASP A 68 -0.83 -13.24 -0.93
N CYS A 69 0.43 -13.62 -0.72
CA CYS A 69 1.57 -12.97 -1.39
C CYS A 69 1.44 -13.05 -2.91
N PHE A 70 1.09 -14.22 -3.45
CA PHE A 70 0.87 -14.39 -4.89
C PHE A 70 -0.27 -13.50 -5.40
N LEU A 71 -1.41 -13.44 -4.69
CA LEU A 71 -2.54 -12.59 -5.07
C LEU A 71 -2.18 -11.11 -5.09
N VAL A 72 -1.40 -10.64 -4.10
CA VAL A 72 -0.92 -9.26 -4.04
C VAL A 72 0.08 -8.98 -5.16
N LEU A 73 1.04 -9.86 -5.42
CA LEU A 73 1.99 -9.72 -6.54
C LEU A 73 1.27 -9.65 -7.88
N ARG A 74 0.29 -10.54 -8.12
CA ARG A 74 -0.61 -10.49 -9.29
C ARG A 74 -1.33 -9.15 -9.38
N GLY A 75 -1.80 -8.62 -8.24
CA GLY A 75 -2.44 -7.31 -8.16
C GLY A 75 -1.50 -6.17 -8.59
N LEU A 76 -0.25 -6.18 -8.14
CA LEU A 76 0.74 -5.14 -8.43
C LEU A 76 1.00 -4.95 -9.94
N GLU A 77 0.97 -6.02 -10.73
CA GLU A 77 1.15 -5.97 -12.20
C GLU A 77 0.17 -5.01 -12.90
N THR A 78 -1.01 -4.79 -12.30
CA THR A 78 -2.05 -3.91 -12.86
C THR A 78 -2.25 -2.63 -12.05
N LEU A 79 -1.47 -2.40 -11.00
CA LEU A 79 -1.65 -1.30 -10.06
C LEU A 79 -1.70 0.07 -10.76
N ALA A 80 -0.72 0.37 -11.62
CA ALA A 80 -0.64 1.66 -12.28
C ALA A 80 -1.84 1.92 -13.21
N LEU A 81 -2.33 0.89 -13.90
CA LEU A 81 -3.50 1.00 -14.79
C LEU A 81 -4.78 1.22 -13.98
N ARG A 82 -4.98 0.41 -12.93
CA ARG A 82 -6.14 0.52 -12.05
C ARG A 82 -6.18 1.87 -11.32
N LEU A 83 -5.05 2.31 -10.78
CA LEU A 83 -4.96 3.56 -10.04
C LEU A 83 -5.30 4.75 -10.94
N ARG A 84 -4.75 4.81 -12.16
CA ARG A 84 -5.10 5.87 -13.13
C ARG A 84 -6.60 5.89 -13.43
N ALA A 85 -7.17 4.74 -13.78
CA ALA A 85 -8.60 4.63 -14.08
C ALA A 85 -9.48 5.03 -12.89
N GLN A 86 -9.10 4.65 -11.67
CA GLN A 86 -9.78 5.03 -10.43
C GLN A 86 -9.66 6.54 -10.18
N SER A 87 -8.47 7.13 -10.29
CA SER A 87 -8.26 8.57 -10.14
C SER A 87 -9.09 9.38 -11.12
N ASP A 88 -9.11 9.00 -12.41
CA ASP A 88 -9.89 9.68 -13.43
C ASP A 88 -11.40 9.59 -13.14
N ALA A 89 -11.88 8.42 -12.71
CA ALA A 89 -13.27 8.24 -12.33
C ALA A 89 -13.64 9.03 -11.08
N THR A 90 -12.80 9.00 -10.05
CA THR A 90 -12.99 9.73 -8.80
C THR A 90 -13.02 11.24 -9.05
N LEU A 91 -12.15 11.77 -9.91
CA LEU A 91 -12.15 13.20 -10.23
C LEU A 91 -13.46 13.62 -10.89
N ARG A 92 -13.95 12.86 -11.89
CA ARG A 92 -15.26 13.14 -12.51
C ARG A 92 -16.40 13.13 -11.49
N VAL A 93 -16.40 12.19 -10.56
CA VAL A 93 -17.40 12.12 -9.48
C VAL A 93 -17.26 13.31 -8.54
N ALA A 94 -16.05 13.70 -8.17
CA ALA A 94 -15.78 14.84 -7.29
C ALA A 94 -16.23 16.16 -7.93
N GLU A 95 -15.92 16.38 -9.20
CA GLU A 95 -16.37 17.56 -9.97
C GLU A 95 -17.90 17.61 -10.08
N TRP A 96 -18.54 16.47 -10.34
CA TRP A 96 -20.00 16.39 -10.35
C TRP A 96 -20.60 16.66 -8.96
N LEU A 97 -20.02 16.10 -7.90
CA LEU A 97 -20.45 16.34 -6.52
C LEU A 97 -20.34 17.82 -6.13
N GLN A 98 -19.27 18.49 -6.58
CA GLN A 98 -19.06 19.92 -6.31
C GLN A 98 -20.14 20.80 -6.95
N SER A 99 -20.79 20.34 -8.03
CA SER A 99 -21.90 21.06 -8.67
C SER A 99 -23.28 20.70 -8.09
N GLN A 100 -23.36 19.79 -7.12
CA GLN A 100 -24.63 19.45 -6.48
C GLN A 100 -25.01 20.48 -5.41
N PRO A 101 -26.31 20.79 -5.25
CA PRO A 101 -26.80 21.74 -4.25
C PRO A 101 -26.63 21.26 -2.80
#